data_AF-A0A523QH83-F1
#
_entry.id   AF-A0A523QH83-F1
#
_cell.length_a   1.000
_cell.length_b   1.000
_cell.length_c   1.000
_cell.angle_alpha   90.00
_cell.angle_beta   90.00
_cell.angle_gamma   90.00
#
_symmetry.space_group_name_H-M   'P 1'
#
loop_
_entity.id
_entity.type
_entity.pdbx_description
1 polymer ?
#
loop_
_entity_poly.entity_id
_entity_poly.type
_entity_poly.pdbx_seq_one_letter_code
_entity_poly.pdbx_strand_id
1 'polypeptide(L)'
;MNERPVRSLEENVMNERPEELKKLSTIATDTGFNADLRTKAIEQMGNNSSKEALRALLDLAANDQLTVKERELALKQALKIIKASSSS
;
A
#
# COMPACT_ATOMS: atom_id res chain seq x y z
N MET A 1 4.40 2.91 42.93
CA MET A 1 3.72 3.13 41.64
C MET A 1 4.72 2.76 40.56
N ASN A 2 4.58 1.58 39.96
CA ASN A 2 5.45 1.18 38.85
C ASN A 2 4.85 1.71 37.55
N GLU A 3 5.59 2.57 36.88
CA GLU A 3 5.27 3.14 35.58
C GLU A 3 5.09 1.98 34.57
N ARG A 4 3.93 1.93 33.90
CA ARG A 4 3.70 0.95 32.83
C ARG A 4 4.70 1.23 31.70
N PRO A 5 5.34 0.19 31.11
CA PRO A 5 6.35 0.40 30.08
C PRO A 5 5.69 0.95 28.81
N VAL A 6 6.15 2.13 28.38
CA VAL A 6 5.69 2.83 27.16
C VAL A 6 5.97 2.05 25.87
N ARG A 7 6.77 0.97 25.94
CA ARG A 7 7.20 0.14 24.79
C ARG A 7 6.07 -0.55 24.02
N SER A 8 4.95 -0.89 24.66
CA SER A 8 3.88 -1.66 24.02
C SER A 8 3.08 -0.90 22.94
N LEU A 9 3.14 0.44 22.94
CA LEU A 9 2.42 1.27 21.96
C LEU A 9 3.24 1.51 20.69
N GLU A 10 4.55 1.80 20.82
CA GLU A 10 5.42 2.06 19.66
C GLU A 10 5.64 0.81 18.81
N GLU A 11 5.72 -0.37 19.45
CA GLU A 11 5.93 -1.65 18.78
C GLU A 11 4.70 -2.08 17.95
N ASN A 12 3.49 -1.77 18.44
CA ASN A 12 2.24 -2.04 17.71
C ASN A 12 2.13 -1.17 16.45
N VAL A 13 2.41 0.15 16.57
CA VAL A 13 2.34 1.10 15.45
C VAL A 13 3.38 0.79 14.35
N MET A 14 4.54 0.26 14.71
CA MET A 14 5.54 -0.16 13.72
C MET A 14 5.14 -1.44 12.99
N ASN A 15 4.42 -2.35 13.62
CA ASN A 15 3.97 -3.61 13.02
C ASN A 15 2.66 -3.49 12.23
N GLU A 16 1.86 -2.44 12.48
CA GLU A 16 0.59 -2.20 11.78
C GLU A 16 0.78 -1.76 10.32
N ARG A 17 1.80 -0.95 10.02
CA ARG A 17 2.02 -0.43 8.65
C ARG A 17 2.36 -1.52 7.61
N PRO A 18 3.25 -2.50 7.90
CA PRO A 18 3.48 -3.63 7.01
C PRO A 18 2.24 -4.52 6.82
N GLU A 19 1.50 -4.80 7.90
CA GLU A 19 0.29 -5.63 7.86
C GLU A 19 -0.86 -4.95 7.11
N GLU A 20 -1.00 -3.63 7.23
CA GLU A 20 -1.97 -2.85 6.47
C GLU A 20 -1.66 -2.87 4.98
N LEU A 21 -0.39 -2.66 4.59
CA LEU A 21 0.02 -2.74 3.19
C LEU A 21 -0.24 -4.12 2.59
N LYS A 22 -0.01 -5.18 3.37
CA LYS A 22 -0.31 -6.56 2.96
C LYS A 22 -1.80 -6.77 2.71
N LYS A 23 -2.66 -6.29 3.61
CA LYS A 23 -4.12 -6.35 3.44
C LYS A 23 -4.57 -5.59 2.20
N LEU A 24 -4.08 -4.38 1.99
CA LEU A 24 -4.39 -3.57 0.80
C LEU A 24 -3.94 -4.28 -0.49
N SER A 25 -2.75 -4.88 -0.47
CA SER A 25 -2.22 -5.62 -1.62
C SER A 25 -3.10 -6.84 -1.95
N THR A 26 -3.54 -7.60 -0.94
CA THR A 26 -4.46 -8.73 -1.12
C THR A 26 -5.79 -8.28 -1.73
N ILE A 27 -6.36 -7.16 -1.25
CA ILE A 27 -7.59 -6.60 -1.81
C ILE A 27 -7.38 -6.19 -3.27
N ALA A 28 -6.27 -5.51 -3.57
CA ALA A 28 -5.98 -4.99 -4.90
C ALA A 28 -5.73 -6.08 -5.96
N THR A 29 -5.22 -7.26 -5.58
CA THR A 29 -4.97 -8.38 -6.51
C THR A 29 -6.14 -9.34 -6.68
N ASP A 30 -7.03 -9.44 -5.69
CA ASP A 30 -8.13 -10.42 -5.72
C ASP A 30 -9.28 -9.94 -6.61
N THR A 31 -9.39 -10.55 -7.80
CA THR A 31 -10.44 -10.28 -8.79
C THR A 31 -11.84 -10.65 -8.31
N GLY A 32 -11.98 -11.37 -7.19
CA GLY A 32 -13.23 -11.63 -6.49
C GLY A 32 -13.81 -10.39 -5.79
N PHE A 33 -12.98 -9.38 -5.47
CA PHE A 33 -13.48 -8.07 -5.06
C PHE A 33 -13.93 -7.24 -6.25
N ASN A 34 -14.87 -6.31 -6.03
CA ASN A 34 -15.28 -5.38 -7.08
C ASN A 34 -14.17 -4.36 -7.41
N ALA A 35 -14.21 -3.83 -8.64
CA ALA A 35 -13.20 -2.91 -9.15
C ALA A 35 -13.06 -1.62 -8.30
N ASP A 36 -14.13 -1.11 -7.72
CA ASP A 36 -14.08 0.09 -6.87
C ASP A 36 -13.26 -0.15 -5.59
N LEU A 37 -13.43 -1.31 -4.98
CA LEU A 37 -12.69 -1.69 -3.78
C LEU A 37 -11.20 -1.89 -4.08
N ARG A 38 -10.88 -2.54 -5.21
CA ARG A 38 -9.49 -2.68 -5.67
C ARG A 38 -8.86 -1.33 -5.99
N THR A 39 -9.59 -0.45 -6.67
CA THR A 39 -9.17 0.93 -6.98
C THR A 39 -8.83 1.69 -5.70
N LYS A 40 -9.71 1.65 -4.69
CA LYS A 40 -9.46 2.29 -3.39
C LYS A 40 -8.23 1.71 -2.69
N ALA A 41 -8.03 0.39 -2.76
CA ALA A 41 -6.85 -0.23 -2.18
C ALA A 41 -5.56 0.27 -2.84
N ILE A 42 -5.53 0.35 -4.18
CA ILE A 42 -4.41 0.90 -4.96
C ILE A 42 -4.11 2.36 -4.55
N GLU A 43 -5.14 3.20 -4.38
CA GLU A 43 -4.97 4.58 -3.94
C GLU A 43 -4.38 4.68 -2.52
N GLN A 44 -4.86 3.86 -1.59
CA GLN A 44 -4.36 3.84 -0.21
C GLN A 44 -2.91 3.37 -0.14
N MET A 45 -2.52 2.38 -0.96
CA MET A 45 -1.13 1.95 -1.08
C MET A 45 -0.23 3.12 -1.52
N GLY A 46 -0.69 3.97 -2.44
CA GLY A 46 0.02 5.17 -2.90
C GLY A 46 0.17 6.29 -1.86
N ASN A 47 -0.53 6.22 -0.73
CA ASN A 47 -0.33 7.13 0.41
C ASN A 47 0.79 6.65 1.33
N ASN A 48 1.17 5.38 1.24
CA ASN A 48 2.33 4.84 1.94
C ASN A 48 3.58 5.05 1.08
N SER A 49 4.47 5.96 1.49
CA SER A 49 5.70 6.29 0.74
C SER A 49 6.85 5.31 0.98
N SER A 50 6.56 4.05 1.32
CA SER A 50 7.58 3.03 1.56
C SER A 50 8.05 2.34 0.27
N LYS A 51 9.23 1.72 0.33
CA LYS A 51 9.77 0.91 -0.77
C LYS A 51 8.90 -0.31 -1.06
N GLU A 52 8.29 -0.88 -0.04
CA GLU A 52 7.38 -2.02 -0.13
C GLU A 52 6.10 -1.63 -0.86
N ALA A 53 5.54 -0.45 -0.57
CA ALA A 53 4.35 0.06 -1.26
C ALA A 53 4.65 0.32 -2.75
N LEU A 54 5.81 0.92 -3.05
CA LEU A 54 6.27 1.10 -4.42
C LEU A 54 6.37 -0.25 -5.16
N ARG A 55 7.00 -1.26 -4.56
CA ARG A 55 7.12 -2.58 -5.17
C ARG A 55 5.76 -3.22 -5.43
N ALA A 56 4.87 -3.21 -4.45
CA ALA A 56 3.53 -3.78 -4.59
C ALA A 56 2.71 -3.07 -5.70
N LEU A 57 2.84 -1.75 -5.85
CA LEU A 57 2.19 -1.01 -6.94
C LEU A 57 2.75 -1.37 -8.33
N LEU A 58 4.06 -1.63 -8.43
CA LEU A 58 4.66 -2.09 -9.68
C LEU A 58 4.25 -3.52 -10.03
N ASP A 59 4.14 -4.40 -9.04
CA ASP A 59 3.62 -5.76 -9.21
C ASP A 59 2.16 -5.73 -9.71
N LEU A 60 1.31 -4.82 -9.18
CA LEU A 60 -0.06 -4.60 -9.65
C LEU A 60 -0.10 -4.07 -11.10
N ALA A 61 0.79 -3.15 -11.46
CA ALA A 61 0.88 -2.64 -12.83
C ALA A 61 1.28 -3.73 -13.85
N ALA A 62 2.01 -4.75 -13.41
CA ALA A 62 2.39 -5.91 -14.22
C ALA A 62 1.32 -7.01 -14.25
N ASN A 63 0.32 -6.96 -13.38
CA ASN A 63 -0.71 -7.98 -13.27
C ASN A 63 -1.73 -7.88 -14.43
N ASP A 64 -1.73 -8.86 -15.32
CA ASP A 64 -2.60 -8.94 -16.50
C ASP A 64 -4.06 -9.30 -16.19
N GLN A 65 -4.34 -9.76 -14.97
CA GLN A 65 -5.70 -10.03 -14.49
C GLN A 65 -6.45 -8.74 -14.11
N LEU A 66 -5.73 -7.64 -13.87
CA LEU A 66 -6.32 -6.35 -13.57
C LEU A 66 -6.69 -5.60 -14.83
N THR A 67 -7.68 -4.73 -14.72
CA THR A 67 -8.08 -3.87 -15.83
C THR A 67 -6.97 -2.88 -16.18
N VAL A 68 -6.94 -2.43 -17.44
CA VAL A 68 -5.98 -1.40 -17.89
C VAL A 68 -6.02 -0.16 -16.98
N LYS A 69 -7.22 0.26 -16.57
CA LYS A 69 -7.41 1.41 -15.66
C LYS A 69 -6.75 1.21 -14.29
N GLU A 70 -6.88 0.02 -13.71
CA GLU A 70 -6.26 -0.30 -12.41
C GLU A 70 -4.74 -0.34 -12.52
N ARG A 71 -4.21 -0.91 -13.62
CA ARG A 71 -2.77 -0.96 -13.88
C ARG A 71 -2.18 0.44 -14.09
N GLU A 72 -2.85 1.29 -14.86
CA GLU A 72 -2.48 2.70 -15.04
C GLU A 72 -2.51 3.48 -13.72
N LEU A 73 -3.53 3.24 -12.90
CA LEU A 73 -3.63 3.85 -11.58
C LEU A 73 -2.47 3.40 -10.68
N ALA A 74 -2.10 2.12 -10.70
CA ALA A 74 -0.98 1.61 -9.92
C ALA A 74 0.34 2.29 -10.34
N LEU A 75 0.58 2.47 -11.64
CA LEU A 75 1.73 3.24 -12.14
C LEU A 75 1.71 4.70 -11.68
N LYS A 76 0.53 5.35 -11.70
CA LYS A 76 0.38 6.73 -11.24
C LYS A 76 0.72 6.86 -9.74
N GLN A 77 0.28 5.93 -8.91
CA GLN A 77 0.59 5.91 -7.48
C GLN A 77 2.07 5.59 -7.22
N ALA A 78 2.66 4.64 -7.96
CA ALA A 78 4.09 4.36 -7.87
C ALA A 78 4.95 5.61 -8.19
N LEU A 79 4.58 6.35 -9.23
CA LEU A 79 5.25 7.59 -9.62
C LEU A 79 5.09 8.69 -8.55
N LYS A 80 3.94 8.75 -7.86
CA LYS A 80 3.73 9.66 -6.72
C LYS A 80 4.73 9.38 -5.58
N ILE A 81 4.94 8.10 -5.24
CA ILE A 81 5.91 7.70 -4.20
C ILE A 81 7.32 8.14 -4.60
N ILE A 82 7.75 7.85 -5.84
CA ILE A 82 9.10 8.23 -6.33
C ILE A 82 9.32 9.74 -6.22
N LYS A 83 8.33 10.56 -6.61
CA LYS A 83 8.41 12.02 -6.52
C LYS A 83 8.46 12.54 -5.09
N ALA A 84 7.75 11.88 -4.17
CA ALA A 84 7.80 12.24 -2.75
C ALA A 84 9.19 11.94 -2.16
N SER A 85 9.78 10.80 -2.52
CA SER A 85 11.13 10.41 -2.08
C SER A 85 12.26 11.29 -2.62
N SER A 86 12.07 11.95 -3.78
CA SER A 86 13.08 12.85 -4.37
C SER A 86 13.03 14.29 -3.84
N SER A 87 12.03 14.62 -3.03
CA SER A 87 11.78 15.98 -2.52
C SER A 87 12.19 16.15 -1.04
N SER A 88 12.83 15.14 -0.46
CA SER A 88 13.38 15.11 0.91
C SER A 88 14.90 15.17 0.87
#